data_AF-A0A661AEP4-F1
#
_entry.id   AF-A0A661AEP4-F1
#
_cell.length_a   1.000
_cell.length_b   1.000
_cell.length_c   1.000
_cell.angle_alpha   90.00
_cell.angle_beta   90.00
_cell.angle_gamma   90.00
#
_symmetry.space_group_name_H-M   'P 1'
#
loop_
_entity.id
_entity.type
_entity.pdbx_description
1 polymer ?
#
loop_
_entity_poly.entity_id
_entity_poly.type
_entity_poly.pdbx_seq_one_letter_code
_entity_poly.pdbx_strand_id
1 'polypeptide(L)'
;MRSVLVVLGSKDKSLMDKRVSLADSIFLSSNFDCIIFSGGNGEAEYMAEKWNGDKFILENRSTTTLENLLFTRKIIGDTAHIVIVTDRSHVPRTRYLARRVFHCSRVEVIGVPATGGFLMKRFFYEFSRWVRHVFQ
;
A
#
# COMPACT_ATOMS: atom_id res chain seq x y z
N MET A 1 6.21 11.36 -17.60
CA MET A 1 5.07 11.08 -16.71
C MET A 1 5.62 10.38 -15.50
N ARG A 2 5.36 10.87 -14.28
CA ARG A 2 5.89 10.22 -13.06
C ARG A 2 5.12 8.92 -12.79
N SER A 3 5.85 7.86 -12.44
CA SER A 3 5.35 6.56 -12.05
C SER A 3 5.87 6.23 -10.65
N VAL A 4 4.96 5.98 -9.71
CA VAL A 4 5.32 5.77 -8.30
C VAL A 4 4.83 4.41 -7.82
N LEU A 5 5.71 3.71 -7.10
CA LEU A 5 5.39 2.47 -6.40
C LEU A 5 5.16 2.78 -4.92
N VAL A 6 4.04 2.36 -4.37
CA VAL A 6 3.64 2.63 -2.98
C VAL A 6 3.49 1.32 -2.25
N VAL A 7 4.20 1.14 -1.16
CA VAL A 7 4.11 -0.04 -0.30
C VAL A 7 3.45 0.37 1.01
N LEU A 8 2.30 -0.22 1.29
CA LEU A 8 1.58 0.04 2.53
C LEU A 8 2.20 -0.75 3.69
N GLY A 9 2.15 -0.17 4.88
CA GLY A 9 2.51 -0.82 6.14
C GLY A 9 1.48 -1.85 6.61
N SER A 10 1.90 -2.67 7.57
CA SER A 10 1.06 -3.66 8.23
C SER A 10 1.58 -3.93 9.64
N LYS A 11 0.69 -4.35 10.52
CA LYS A 11 1.07 -4.82 11.87
C LYS A 11 1.90 -6.11 11.83
N ASP A 12 1.80 -6.87 10.75
CA ASP A 12 2.53 -8.12 10.57
C ASP A 12 3.83 -7.89 9.78
N LYS A 13 4.97 -8.03 10.47
CA LYS A 13 6.31 -7.89 9.89
C LYS A 13 6.59 -8.89 8.78
N SER A 14 6.09 -10.12 8.87
CA SER A 14 6.27 -11.12 7.82
C SER A 14 5.55 -10.72 6.53
N LEU A 15 4.38 -10.08 6.64
CA LEU A 15 3.69 -9.53 5.48
C LEU A 15 4.43 -8.32 4.90
N MET A 16 4.98 -7.45 5.75
CA MET A 16 5.82 -6.33 5.29
C MET A 16 7.03 -6.82 4.51
N ASP A 17 7.77 -7.82 5.01
CA ASP A 17 8.91 -8.40 4.29
C ASP A 17 8.52 -8.88 2.88
N LYS A 18 7.39 -9.59 2.76
CA LYS A 18 6.89 -10.06 1.46
C LYS A 18 6.45 -8.92 0.54
N ARG A 19 5.86 -7.85 1.09
CA ARG A 19 5.48 -6.65 0.33
C ARG A 19 6.72 -5.93 -0.19
N VAL A 20 7.76 -5.81 0.62
CA VAL A 20 9.07 -5.25 0.23
C VAL A 20 9.70 -6.09 -0.88
N SER A 21 9.79 -7.42 -0.73
CA SER A 21 10.37 -8.29 -1.78
C SER A 21 9.59 -8.24 -3.10
N LEU A 22 8.25 -8.19 -3.05
CA LEU A 22 7.43 -8.04 -4.24
C LEU A 22 7.63 -6.66 -4.88
N ALA A 23 7.66 -5.61 -4.06
CA ALA A 23 7.91 -4.27 -4.54
C ALA A 23 9.30 -4.17 -5.20
N ASP A 24 10.32 -4.88 -4.71
CA ASP A 24 11.68 -4.89 -5.25
C ASP A 24 11.69 -5.50 -6.65
N SER A 25 11.02 -6.64 -6.79
CA SER A 25 10.83 -7.28 -8.10
C SER A 25 10.10 -6.38 -9.09
N ILE A 26 9.09 -5.63 -8.64
CA ILE A 26 8.32 -4.69 -9.47
C ILE A 26 9.17 -3.47 -9.85
N PHE A 27 9.92 -2.92 -8.90
CA PHE A 27 10.75 -1.74 -9.10
C PHE A 27 11.93 -2.01 -10.05
N LEU A 28 12.52 -3.20 -9.99
CA LEU A 28 13.59 -3.62 -10.90
C LEU A 28 13.09 -3.92 -12.32
N SER A 29 11.86 -4.42 -12.46
CA SER A 29 11.29 -4.81 -13.76
C SER A 29 10.60 -3.66 -14.50
N SER A 30 10.34 -2.54 -13.84
CA SER A 30 9.57 -1.42 -14.37
C SER A 30 10.24 -0.09 -14.05
N ASN A 31 10.07 0.91 -14.91
CA ASN A 31 10.71 2.21 -14.74
C ASN A 31 9.90 3.11 -13.79
N PHE A 32 10.02 2.87 -12.47
CA PHE A 32 9.46 3.73 -11.43
C PHE A 32 10.45 4.81 -11.03
N ASP A 33 9.95 6.04 -10.80
CA ASP A 33 10.80 7.16 -10.39
C ASP A 33 11.23 7.04 -8.92
N CYS A 34 10.33 6.55 -8.06
CA CYS A 34 10.59 6.31 -6.65
C CYS A 34 9.64 5.25 -6.07
N ILE A 35 10.07 4.69 -4.93
CA ILE A 35 9.23 3.88 -4.06
C ILE A 35 8.84 4.67 -2.81
N ILE A 36 7.60 4.52 -2.35
CA ILE A 36 7.10 5.14 -1.12
C ILE A 36 6.71 4.06 -0.13
N PHE A 37 7.32 4.10 1.05
CA PHE A 37 6.93 3.27 2.18
C PHE A 37 5.99 4.09 3.06
N SER A 38 4.73 3.66 3.16
CA SER A 38 3.67 4.39 3.88
C SER A 38 3.13 3.55 5.04
N GLY A 39 3.38 4.01 6.27
CA GLY A 39 2.95 3.37 7.51
C GLY A 39 3.58 4.03 8.73
N GLY A 40 2.78 4.43 9.71
CA GLY A 40 3.24 4.97 10.98
C GLY A 40 3.68 3.90 11.98
N ASN A 41 4.00 4.32 13.19
CA ASN A 41 4.49 3.45 14.28
C ASN A 41 5.73 2.61 13.92
N GLY A 42 6.62 3.12 13.06
CA GLY A 42 7.83 2.42 12.64
C GLY A 42 7.63 1.43 11.48
N GLU A 43 6.44 1.32 10.89
CA GLU A 43 6.18 0.42 9.77
C GLU A 43 6.93 0.87 8.50
N ALA A 44 6.91 2.17 8.18
CA ALA A 44 7.61 2.70 7.01
C ALA A 44 9.13 2.58 7.13
N GLU A 45 9.68 2.90 8.30
CA GLU A 45 11.10 2.75 8.62
C GLU A 45 11.54 1.29 8.51
N TYR A 46 10.76 0.36 9.07
CA TYR A 46 11.03 -1.07 8.97
C TYR A 46 11.08 -1.55 7.51
N MET A 47 10.13 -1.13 6.67
CA MET A 47 10.13 -1.50 5.26
C MET A 47 11.31 -0.90 4.49
N ALA A 48 11.71 0.34 4.79
CA ALA A 48 12.87 0.96 4.18
C ALA A 48 14.18 0.31 4.60
N GLU A 49 14.33 -0.09 5.87
CA GLU A 49 15.52 -0.84 6.35
C GLU A 49 15.67 -2.19 5.64
N LYS A 50 14.56 -2.80 5.20
CA LYS A 50 14.56 -4.05 4.45
C LYS A 50 14.80 -3.87 2.95
N TRP A 51 14.73 -2.65 2.46
CA TRP A 51 14.90 -2.33 1.06
C TRP A 51 16.35 -1.92 0.78
N ASN A 52 17.00 -2.58 -0.18
CA ASN A 52 18.42 -2.32 -0.50
C ASN A 52 18.64 -1.17 -1.49
N GLY A 53 17.57 -0.55 -2.01
CA GLY A 53 17.66 0.57 -2.93
C GLY A 53 17.71 1.95 -2.24
N ASP A 54 18.13 2.95 -3.01
CA ASP A 54 18.38 4.33 -2.56
C ASP A 54 17.25 5.31 -2.88
N LYS A 55 16.38 4.98 -3.85
CA LYS A 55 15.30 5.86 -4.34
C LYS A 55 13.97 5.67 -3.60
N PHE A 56 13.96 5.92 -2.30
CA PHE A 56 12.73 5.81 -1.49
C PHE A 56 12.31 7.12 -0.82
N ILE A 57 11.02 7.23 -0.53
CA ILE A 57 10.43 8.27 0.32
C ILE A 57 9.71 7.58 1.47
N LEU A 58 9.92 8.10 2.69
CA LEU A 58 9.24 7.63 3.88
C LEU A 58 8.00 8.48 4.18
N GLU A 59 6.88 7.80 4.39
CA GLU A 59 5.66 8.37 4.94
C GLU A 59 5.33 7.60 6.23
N ASN A 60 5.70 8.18 7.37
CA ASN A 60 5.66 7.52 8.68
C ASN A 60 4.59 8.08 9.63
N ARG A 61 3.58 8.78 9.10
CA ARG A 61 2.54 9.44 9.92
C ARG A 61 1.21 8.71 9.91
N SER A 62 0.97 7.87 8.91
CA SER A 62 -0.31 7.22 8.71
C SER A 62 -0.61 6.12 9.72
N THR A 63 -1.85 6.01 10.14
CA THR A 63 -2.33 4.95 11.05
C THR A 63 -3.46 4.11 10.44
N THR A 64 -4.00 4.56 9.31
CA THR A 64 -5.09 3.90 8.59
C THR A 64 -4.81 3.81 7.09
N THR A 65 -5.47 2.88 6.41
CA THR A 65 -5.38 2.76 4.94
C THR A 65 -5.77 4.05 4.22
N LEU A 66 -6.72 4.83 4.76
CA LEU A 66 -7.11 6.11 4.15
C LEU A 66 -6.01 7.16 4.32
N GLU A 67 -5.44 7.25 5.53
CA GLU A 67 -4.31 8.16 5.80
C GLU A 67 -3.10 7.83 4.94
N ASN A 68 -2.76 6.54 4.77
CA ASN A 68 -1.69 6.11 3.87
C ASN A 68 -1.86 6.76 2.48
N LEU A 69 -3.06 6.65 1.91
CA LEU A 69 -3.34 7.16 0.57
C LEU A 69 -3.35 8.69 0.53
N LEU A 70 -3.94 9.35 1.53
CA LEU A 70 -4.00 10.82 1.60
C LEU A 70 -2.61 11.45 1.79
N PHE A 71 -1.78 10.88 2.66
CA PHE A 71 -0.43 11.36 2.90
C PHE A 71 0.49 11.05 1.72
N THR A 72 0.35 9.86 1.12
CA THR A 72 1.02 9.54 -0.15
C THR A 72 0.65 10.55 -1.24
N ARG A 73 -0.64 10.90 -1.39
CA ARG A 73 -1.08 11.91 -2.36
C ARG A 73 -0.43 13.27 -2.14
N LYS A 74 -0.29 13.70 -0.88
CA LYS A 74 0.39 14.97 -0.56
C LYS A 74 1.86 14.97 -0.96
N ILE A 75 2.51 13.80 -0.96
CA ILE A 75 3.92 13.64 -1.34
C ILE A 75 4.08 13.65 -2.86
N ILE A 76 3.28 12.85 -3.58
CA ILE A 76 3.45 12.65 -5.03
C ILE A 76 2.73 13.69 -5.89
N GLY A 77 1.78 14.43 -5.30
CA GLY A 77 0.90 15.32 -6.04
C GLY A 77 0.02 14.57 -7.03
N ASP A 78 -0.34 15.23 -8.12
CA ASP A 78 -1.06 14.57 -9.21
C ASP A 78 -0.05 13.84 -10.11
N THR A 79 0.02 12.53 -9.94
CA THR A 79 0.92 11.63 -10.67
C THR A 79 0.16 10.84 -11.72
N ALA A 80 0.83 10.43 -12.80
CA ALA A 80 0.16 9.74 -13.90
C ALA A 80 -0.15 8.27 -13.60
N HIS A 81 0.78 7.56 -12.97
CA HIS A 81 0.66 6.12 -12.70
C HIS A 81 1.12 5.79 -11.27
N ILE A 82 0.28 5.06 -10.55
CA ILE A 82 0.52 4.66 -9.17
C ILE A 82 0.27 3.16 -9.06
N VAL A 83 1.25 2.43 -8.55
CA VAL A 83 1.09 1.01 -8.20
C VAL A 83 1.15 0.88 -6.68
N ILE A 84 0.14 0.28 -6.09
CA ILE A 84 0.02 0.13 -4.63
C ILE A 84 0.16 -1.35 -4.26
N VAL A 85 1.16 -1.66 -3.46
CA VAL A 85 1.42 -2.99 -2.91
C VAL A 85 0.81 -3.08 -1.51
N THR A 86 -0.04 -4.09 -1.32
CA THR A 86 -0.72 -4.38 -0.05
C THR A 86 -0.98 -5.88 0.08
N ASP A 87 -1.64 -6.33 1.14
CA ASP A 87 -2.06 -7.74 1.25
C ASP A 87 -3.31 -8.00 0.41
N ARG A 88 -3.48 -9.23 -0.07
CA ARG A 88 -4.69 -9.65 -0.82
C ARG A 88 -6.01 -9.31 -0.12
N SER A 89 -6.08 -9.42 1.21
CA SER A 89 -7.26 -9.07 2.00
C SER A 89 -7.60 -7.57 1.95
N HIS A 90 -6.61 -6.70 1.76
CA HIS A 90 -6.80 -5.26 1.72
C HIS A 90 -7.01 -4.71 0.30
N VAL A 91 -6.72 -5.49 -0.75
CA VAL A 91 -6.87 -5.06 -2.16
C VAL A 91 -8.25 -4.43 -2.45
N PRO A 92 -9.40 -5.02 -2.06
CA PRO A 92 -10.70 -4.42 -2.37
C PRO A 92 -10.88 -3.04 -1.74
N ARG A 93 -10.56 -2.92 -0.44
CA ARG A 93 -10.66 -1.67 0.33
C ARG A 93 -9.70 -0.61 -0.21
N THR A 94 -8.44 -0.99 -0.43
CA THR A 94 -7.40 -0.11 -0.95
C THR A 94 -7.78 0.39 -2.34
N ARG A 95 -8.25 -0.49 -3.24
CA ARG A 95 -8.69 -0.10 -4.59
C ARG A 95 -9.86 0.88 -4.57
N TYR A 96 -10.85 0.64 -3.70
CA TYR A 96 -11.99 1.53 -3.55
C TYR A 96 -11.57 2.94 -3.09
N LEU A 97 -10.74 3.01 -2.03
CA LEU A 97 -10.27 4.29 -1.50
C LEU A 97 -9.32 5.00 -2.47
N ALA A 98 -8.41 4.28 -3.10
CA ALA A 98 -7.43 4.85 -4.01
C ALA A 98 -8.07 5.50 -5.23
N ARG A 99 -9.17 4.94 -5.77
CA ARG A 99 -9.94 5.58 -6.85
C ARG A 99 -10.56 6.92 -6.44
N ARG A 100 -10.90 7.09 -5.16
CA ARG A 100 -11.45 8.36 -4.63
C ARG A 100 -10.34 9.37 -4.34
N VAL A 101 -9.22 8.89 -3.80
CA VAL A 101 -8.08 9.75 -3.44
C VAL A 101 -7.32 10.22 -4.69
N PHE A 102 -7.06 9.34 -5.65
CA PHE A 102 -6.24 9.60 -6.84
C PHE A 102 -7.09 9.62 -8.12
N HIS A 103 -8.13 10.46 -8.15
CA HIS A 103 -9.09 10.49 -9.26
C HIS A 103 -8.50 10.87 -10.63
N CYS A 104 -7.34 11.55 -10.66
CA CYS A 104 -6.64 11.94 -11.90
C CYS A 104 -5.51 10.97 -12.30
N SER A 105 -5.31 9.89 -11.55
CA SER A 105 -4.18 8.97 -11.74
C SER A 105 -4.65 7.59 -12.16
N ARG A 106 -3.87 6.91 -13.00
CA ARG A 106 -4.04 5.47 -13.20
C ARG A 106 -3.52 4.74 -11.97
N VAL A 107 -4.41 4.05 -11.25
CA VAL A 107 -4.05 3.30 -10.03
C VAL A 107 -4.20 1.80 -10.23
N GLU A 108 -3.16 1.06 -9.92
CA GLU A 108 -3.17 -0.40 -9.85
C GLU A 108 -2.87 -0.85 -8.41
N VAL A 109 -3.54 -1.91 -7.95
CA VAL A 109 -3.37 -2.43 -6.59
C VAL A 109 -3.02 -3.91 -6.66
N ILE A 110 -1.86 -4.26 -6.13
CA ILE A 110 -1.29 -5.60 -6.17
C ILE A 110 -1.30 -6.18 -4.76
N GLY A 111 -1.85 -7.39 -4.63
CA GLY A 111 -2.02 -8.10 -3.37
C GLY A 111 -0.99 -9.21 -3.18
N VAL A 112 -0.20 -9.13 -2.12
CA VAL A 112 0.67 -10.21 -1.66
C VAL A 112 -0.17 -11.32 -1.01
N PRO A 113 0.04 -12.61 -1.34
CA PRO A 113 -0.63 -13.71 -0.65
C PRO A 113 -0.23 -13.77 0.82
N ALA A 114 -1.22 -13.65 1.70
CA ALA A 114 -1.03 -13.96 3.11
C ALA A 114 -0.82 -15.47 3.30
N THR A 115 0.10 -15.87 4.19
CA THR A 115 0.29 -17.29 4.53
C THR A 115 -0.90 -17.76 5.37
N GLY A 116 -1.64 -18.77 4.92
CA GLY A 116 -2.60 -19.52 5.74
C GLY A 116 -4.09 -19.30 5.43
N GLY A 117 -4.80 -20.39 5.15
CA GLY A 117 -6.23 -20.45 4.80
C GLY A 117 -7.22 -19.99 5.89
N PHE A 118 -6.74 -19.52 7.04
CA PHE A 118 -7.56 -19.03 8.16
C PHE A 118 -8.02 -17.56 8.00
N LEU A 119 -7.46 -16.81 7.05
CA LEU A 119 -7.70 -15.37 6.89
C LEU A 119 -9.02 -14.99 6.19
N MET A 120 -9.65 -15.91 5.45
CA MET A 120 -10.88 -15.60 4.69
C MET A 120 -12.09 -15.29 5.59
N LYS A 121 -12.20 -15.92 6.77
CA LYS A 121 -13.25 -15.60 7.75
C LYS A 121 -13.05 -14.20 8.36
N ARG A 122 -11.80 -13.84 8.70
CA ARG A 122 -11.47 -12.51 9.23
C ARG A 122 -11.67 -11.42 8.17
N PHE A 123 -11.36 -11.71 6.91
CA PHE A 123 -11.68 -10.85 5.76
C PHE A 123 -13.18 -10.56 5.66
N PHE A 124 -14.03 -11.60 5.64
CA PHE A 124 -15.50 -11.39 5.59
C PHE A 124 -16.01 -10.59 6.79
N TYR A 125 -15.46 -10.83 7.97
CA TYR A 125 -15.84 -10.10 9.18
C TYR A 125 -15.45 -8.61 9.13
N GLU A 126 -14.20 -8.29 8.77
CA GLU A 126 -13.76 -6.89 8.68
C GLU A 126 -14.38 -6.16 7.48
N PHE A 127 -14.58 -6.86 6.36
CA PHE A 127 -15.26 -6.32 5.19
C PHE A 127 -16.73 -6.02 5.50
N SER A 128 -17.46 -6.91 6.16
CA SER A 128 -18.86 -6.66 6.56
C SER A 128 -18.98 -5.55 7.60
N ARG A 129 -18.00 -5.37 8.49
CA ARG A 129 -17.92 -4.18 9.37
C ARG A 129 -17.68 -2.90 8.58
N TRP A 130 -16.79 -2.93 7.60
CA TRP A 130 -16.49 -1.77 6.75
C TRP A 130 -17.69 -1.35 5.89
N VAL A 131 -18.37 -2.30 5.24
CA VAL A 131 -19.60 -2.02 4.48
C VAL A 131 -20.66 -1.36 5.36
N ARG A 132 -20.83 -1.81 6.60
CA ARG A 132 -21.76 -1.21 7.57
C ARG A 132 -21.40 0.23 7.96
N HIS A 133 -20.11 0.58 8.01
CA HIS A 133 -19.66 1.93 8.37
C HIS A 133 -19.60 2.92 7.20
N VAL A 134 -19.50 2.45 5.95
CA VAL A 134 -19.39 3.33 4.76
C VAL A 134 -20.76 3.67 4.15
N PHE A 135 -21.79 2.88 4.42
CA PHE A 135 -23.15 3.06 3.91
C PHE A 135 -24.17 3.46 5.01
N GLN A 136 -23.70 4.10 6.10
CA GLN A 136 -24.55 4.82 7.05
C GLN A 136 -24.35 6.32 6.90
#